data_AF-A0A6L7XJS5-F1
#
_entry.id   AF-A0A6L7XJS5-F1
#
_cell.length_a   1.000
_cell.length_b   1.000
_cell.length_c   1.000
_cell.angle_alpha   90.00
_cell.angle_beta   90.00
_cell.angle_gamma   90.00
#
_symmetry.space_group_name_H-M   'P 1'
#
loop_
_entity.id
_entity.type
_entity.pdbx_description
1 polymer ?
#
loop_
_entity_poly.entity_id
_entity_poly.type
_entity_poly.pdbx_seq_one_letter_code
_entity_poly.pdbx_strand_id
1 'polypeptide(L)'
;MVQPNWLYQPSGQVVSHETVMSPDACSGRFLLRIDPSLHAVLRRAAAAHGLSLNALCARRLARPMGTLPSFPVASETLQRANGVVGGALIGIAVFGSWVRGEPTDASDVDVLVVVDENVPITRALYRRWDEEPVRWEGRPVDPHFARLPTGRRPPSAL
;
A
#
# COMPACT_ATOMS: atom_id res chain seq x y z
N MET A 1 69.38 -24.23 -5.64
CA MET A 1 69.39 -24.36 -4.16
C MET A 1 67.98 -24.00 -3.69
N VAL A 2 67.05 -24.97 -3.67
CA VAL A 2 66.53 -25.69 -2.49
C VAL A 2 65.85 -24.77 -1.45
N GLN A 3 64.54 -24.57 -1.67
CA GLN A 3 63.37 -24.79 -0.78
C GLN A 3 63.23 -24.14 0.64
N PRO A 4 61.97 -24.05 1.15
CA PRO A 4 61.42 -22.93 1.96
C PRO A 4 61.00 -23.36 3.39
N ASN A 5 60.03 -22.62 4.01
CA ASN A 5 59.13 -22.97 5.13
C ASN A 5 59.64 -22.77 6.59
N TRP A 6 58.90 -22.35 7.63
CA TRP A 6 57.47 -22.10 7.98
C TRP A 6 57.37 -21.19 9.23
N LEU A 7 56.19 -20.60 9.52
CA LEU A 7 55.43 -20.55 10.81
C LEU A 7 54.61 -19.23 10.90
N TYR A 8 53.34 -19.17 10.46
CA TYR A 8 52.10 -19.46 11.21
C TYR A 8 52.02 -18.88 12.63
N GLN A 9 51.08 -17.94 12.84
CA GLN A 9 50.02 -18.02 13.86
C GLN A 9 48.90 -16.97 13.61
N PRO A 10 47.70 -17.19 14.17
CA PRO A 10 46.43 -16.98 13.48
C PRO A 10 45.47 -15.99 14.18
N SER A 11 44.62 -15.32 13.41
CA SER A 11 43.26 -14.96 13.85
C SER A 11 42.46 -14.47 12.65
N GLY A 12 41.58 -15.36 12.19
CA GLY A 12 40.64 -15.07 11.12
C GLY A 12 39.57 -14.07 11.55
N GLN A 13 39.79 -12.80 11.23
CA GLN A 13 38.68 -11.89 10.95
C GLN A 13 38.88 -11.31 9.56
N VAL A 14 38.40 -12.05 8.56
CA VAL A 14 37.87 -11.41 7.36
C VAL A 14 36.65 -10.63 7.83
N VAL A 15 36.78 -9.31 7.95
CA VAL A 15 35.62 -8.45 8.13
C VAL A 15 34.91 -8.42 6.77
N SER A 16 34.10 -9.44 6.53
CA SER A 16 33.07 -9.38 5.51
C SER A 16 32.15 -8.22 5.91
N HIS A 17 32.20 -7.15 5.12
CA HIS A 17 31.08 -6.21 5.03
C HIS A 17 29.88 -6.99 4.44
N GLU A 18 29.30 -7.89 5.23
CA GLU A 18 27.93 -8.30 5.05
C GLU A 18 27.09 -7.07 5.34
N THR A 19 26.81 -6.32 4.28
CA THR A 19 25.60 -5.53 4.22
C THR A 19 24.46 -6.49 4.47
N VAL A 20 24.04 -6.61 5.72
CA VAL A 20 22.80 -7.28 6.12
C VAL A 20 21.69 -6.51 5.42
N MET A 21 21.33 -6.97 4.22
CA MET A 21 20.17 -6.47 3.49
C MET A 21 18.95 -6.88 4.30
N SER A 22 18.41 -5.92 5.06
CA SER A 22 17.14 -6.10 5.75
C SER A 22 16.06 -6.45 4.71
N PRO A 23 15.34 -7.58 4.84
CA PRO A 23 14.48 -8.13 3.79
C PRO A 23 13.23 -7.29 3.46
N ASP A 24 12.95 -6.21 4.21
CA ASP A 24 11.67 -5.50 4.16
C ASP A 24 11.69 -4.10 3.51
N ALA A 25 12.78 -3.72 2.84
CA ALA A 25 12.85 -2.38 2.23
C ALA A 25 12.09 -2.33 0.88
N CYS A 26 10.77 -2.30 0.92
CA CYS A 26 9.94 -1.81 -0.18
C CYS A 26 10.36 -0.37 -0.51
N SER A 27 11.24 -0.20 -1.50
CA SER A 27 11.71 1.10 -1.97
C SER A 27 10.67 1.71 -2.91
N GLY A 28 9.58 2.22 -2.34
CA GLY A 28 8.58 2.98 -3.07
C GLY A 28 8.52 4.41 -2.54
N ARG A 29 8.96 5.39 -3.35
CA ARG A 29 8.70 6.81 -3.06
C ARG A 29 7.38 7.19 -3.72
N PHE A 30 6.36 7.43 -2.91
CA PHE A 30 5.04 7.85 -3.38
C PHE A 30 4.79 9.32 -3.02
N LEU A 31 4.13 10.05 -3.91
CA LEU A 31 3.68 11.42 -3.67
C LEU A 31 2.18 11.41 -3.38
N LEU A 32 1.80 11.78 -2.16
CA LEU A 32 0.41 11.97 -1.79
C LEU A 32 0.01 13.41 -2.11
N ARG A 33 -0.95 13.59 -3.01
CA ARG A 33 -1.62 14.89 -3.22
C ARG A 33 -2.68 15.04 -2.13
N ILE A 34 -2.58 16.12 -1.37
CA ILE A 34 -3.54 16.49 -0.34
C ILE A 34 -3.96 17.92 -0.57
N ASP A 35 -5.20 18.22 -0.20
CA ASP A 35 -5.72 19.58 -0.21
C ASP A 35 -4.77 20.54 0.55
N PRO A 36 -4.50 21.77 0.04
CA PRO A 36 -3.58 22.70 0.68
C PRO A 36 -3.93 23.04 2.14
N SER A 37 -5.21 23.11 2.49
CA SER A 37 -5.65 23.38 3.86
C SER A 37 -5.32 22.20 4.78
N LEU A 38 -5.54 20.96 4.32
CA LEU A 38 -5.13 19.75 5.03
C LEU A 38 -3.60 19.68 5.18
N HIS A 39 -2.86 20.02 4.13
CA HIS A 39 -1.39 20.09 4.19
C HIS A 39 -0.93 21.08 5.27
N ALA A 40 -1.53 22.26 5.34
CA ALA A 40 -1.20 23.26 6.36
C ALA A 40 -1.49 22.75 7.78
N VAL A 41 -2.63 22.09 7.99
CA VAL A 41 -2.99 21.48 9.28
C VAL A 41 -1.97 20.40 9.67
N LEU A 42 -1.64 19.48 8.77
CA LEU A 42 -0.68 18.41 9.02
C LEU A 42 0.72 18.95 9.28
N ARG A 43 1.14 20.00 8.57
CA ARG A 43 2.43 20.66 8.79
C ARG A 43 2.52 21.29 10.18
N ARG A 44 1.47 21.97 10.64
CA ARG A 44 1.40 22.50 12.02
C ARG A 44 1.47 21.39 13.05
N ALA A 45 0.72 20.30 12.84
CA ALA A 45 0.76 19.14 13.73
C ALA A 45 2.16 18.49 13.77
N ALA A 46 2.83 18.37 12.62
CA ALA A 46 4.18 17.82 12.56
C ALA A 46 5.17 18.68 13.35
N ALA A 47 5.10 20.01 13.18
CA ALA A 47 5.92 20.96 13.92
C ALA A 47 5.69 20.88 15.44
N ALA A 48 4.44 20.75 15.89
CA ALA A 48 4.10 20.59 17.30
C ALA A 48 4.70 19.32 17.94
N HIS A 49 5.03 18.31 17.13
CA HIS A 49 5.66 17.07 17.58
C HIS A 49 7.16 16.98 17.24
N GLY A 50 7.77 18.04 16.70
CA GLY A 50 9.17 18.03 16.27
C GLY A 50 9.46 17.04 15.12
N LEU A 51 8.43 16.71 14.32
CA LEU A 51 8.53 15.77 13.20
C LEU A 51 8.53 16.51 11.86
N SER A 52 9.16 15.91 10.85
CA SER A 52 8.88 16.29 9.47
C SER A 52 7.46 15.85 9.09
N LEU A 53 6.84 16.55 8.14
CA LEU A 53 5.51 16.19 7.63
C LEU A 53 5.48 14.72 7.15
N ASN A 54 6.51 14.30 6.41
CA ASN A 54 6.63 12.93 5.93
C ASN A 54 6.72 11.91 7.08
N ALA A 55 7.48 12.21 8.13
CA ALA A 55 7.60 11.32 9.29
C ALA A 55 6.27 11.19 10.03
N LEU A 56 5.51 12.29 10.18
CA LEU A 56 4.17 12.24 10.75
C LEU A 56 3.22 11.42 9.89
N CYS A 57 3.20 11.63 8.57
CA CYS A 57 2.36 10.89 7.64
C CYS A 57 2.69 9.39 7.65
N ALA A 58 3.98 9.03 7.57
CA ALA A 58 4.42 7.63 7.63
C ALA A 58 3.97 6.96 8.93
N ARG A 59 4.11 7.63 10.08
CA ARG A 59 3.64 7.12 11.38
C ARG A 59 2.13 6.93 11.43
N ARG A 60 1.35 7.85 10.86
CA ARG A 60 -0.12 7.75 10.82
C ARG A 60 -0.58 6.64 9.89
N LEU A 61 0.05 6.49 8.73
CA LEU A 61 -0.25 5.44 7.75
C LEU A 61 0.17 4.05 8.23
N ALA A 62 1.26 3.94 9.00
CA ALA A 62 1.74 2.67 9.56
C ALA A 62 0.97 2.22 10.79
N ARG A 63 0.17 3.11 11.41
CA ARG A 63 -0.73 2.70 12.49
C ARG A 63 -1.93 1.98 11.86
N PRO A 64 -2.32 0.80 12.36
CA PRO A 64 -3.64 0.27 12.08
C PRO A 64 -4.63 1.38 12.42
N MET A 65 -5.40 1.83 11.43
CA MET A 65 -6.53 2.69 11.74
C MET A 65 -7.49 1.83 12.55
N GLY A 66 -7.38 1.90 13.88
CA GLY A 66 -8.44 1.43 14.76
C GLY A 66 -9.74 2.03 14.24
N THR A 67 -10.77 1.18 14.15
CA THR A 67 -12.13 1.45 13.62
C THR A 67 -12.20 2.80 12.92
N LEU A 68 -11.95 2.82 11.61
CA LEU A 68 -12.21 3.99 10.76
C LEU A 68 -13.50 4.64 11.28
N PRO A 69 -13.52 5.96 11.58
CA PRO A 69 -14.75 6.63 11.97
C PRO A 69 -15.80 6.17 10.97
N SER A 70 -16.85 5.53 11.48
CA SER A 70 -17.76 4.72 10.68
C SER A 70 -18.29 5.58 9.54
N PHE A 71 -17.65 5.52 8.38
CA PHE A 71 -18.17 6.04 7.14
C PHE A 71 -19.12 4.92 6.73
N PRO A 72 -20.43 5.05 6.99
CA PRO A 72 -21.36 3.91 6.86
C PRO A 72 -21.29 3.33 5.45
N VAL A 73 -21.02 4.22 4.49
CA VAL A 73 -20.83 3.94 3.07
C VAL A 73 -19.51 3.22 2.74
N ALA A 74 -18.41 3.55 3.43
CA ALA A 74 -17.16 2.79 3.30
C ALA A 74 -17.31 1.37 3.88
N SER A 75 -18.20 1.19 4.87
CA SER A 75 -18.51 -0.12 5.44
C SER A 75 -19.21 -1.04 4.43
N GLU A 76 -20.13 -0.53 3.60
CA GLU A 76 -20.78 -1.35 2.57
C GLU A 76 -19.78 -1.83 1.51
N THR A 77 -18.90 -0.95 1.04
CA THR A 77 -17.84 -1.30 0.08
C THR A 77 -16.89 -2.35 0.68
N LEU A 78 -16.53 -2.19 1.95
CA LEU A 78 -15.69 -3.14 2.67
C LEU A 78 -16.37 -4.51 2.83
N GLN A 79 -17.63 -4.51 3.26
CA GLN A 79 -18.42 -5.74 3.39
C GLN A 79 -18.58 -6.44 2.05
N ARG A 80 -18.81 -5.69 0.97
CA ARG A 80 -18.92 -6.24 -0.37
C ARG A 80 -17.62 -6.87 -0.84
N ALA A 81 -16.50 -6.15 -0.71
CA ALA A 81 -15.19 -6.69 -1.04
C ALA A 81 -14.91 -7.98 -0.24
N ASN A 82 -15.17 -7.97 1.07
CA ASN A 82 -15.02 -9.14 1.92
C ASN A 82 -15.96 -10.30 1.53
N GLY A 83 -17.18 -10.04 1.08
CA GLY A 83 -18.09 -11.06 0.55
C GLY A 83 -17.61 -11.67 -0.77
N VAL A 84 -16.93 -10.88 -1.60
CA VAL A 84 -16.40 -11.34 -2.89
C VAL A 84 -15.10 -12.13 -2.71
N VAL A 85 -14.15 -11.65 -1.91
CA VAL A 85 -12.79 -12.23 -1.81
C VAL A 85 -12.54 -12.99 -0.50
N GLY A 86 -13.44 -12.89 0.48
CA GLY A 86 -13.31 -13.54 1.78
C GLY A 86 -12.09 -13.03 2.56
N GLY A 87 -11.50 -13.94 3.34
CA GLY A 87 -10.31 -13.65 4.15
C GLY A 87 -9.04 -13.31 3.38
N ALA A 88 -9.07 -13.32 2.05
CA ALA A 88 -7.97 -12.90 1.19
C ALA A 88 -7.94 -11.38 0.95
N LEU A 89 -8.90 -10.62 1.50
CA LEU A 89 -8.89 -9.17 1.43
C LEU A 89 -7.73 -8.60 2.26
N ILE A 90 -6.82 -7.89 1.58
CA ILE A 90 -5.69 -7.21 2.22
C ILE A 90 -6.04 -5.76 2.52
N GLY A 91 -6.70 -5.09 1.58
CA GLY A 91 -7.02 -3.68 1.75
C GLY A 91 -7.86 -3.11 0.62
N ILE A 92 -8.34 -1.90 0.85
CA ILE A 92 -9.15 -1.14 -0.10
C ILE A 92 -8.61 0.28 -0.17
N ALA A 93 -8.43 0.81 -1.39
CA ALA A 93 -8.06 2.19 -1.60
C ALA A 93 -8.99 2.83 -2.64
N VAL A 94 -9.55 3.99 -2.33
CA VAL A 94 -10.32 4.77 -3.31
C VAL A 94 -9.35 5.58 -4.14
N PHE A 95 -9.57 5.64 -5.46
CA PHE A 95 -8.79 6.46 -6.38
C PHE A 95 -9.71 7.13 -7.40
N GLY A 96 -9.17 7.60 -8.53
CA GLY A 96 -10.01 8.13 -9.60
C GLY A 96 -10.38 9.61 -9.46
N SER A 97 -11.30 10.05 -10.32
CA SER A 97 -11.75 11.45 -10.42
C SER A 97 -12.43 11.94 -9.14
N TRP A 98 -13.14 11.05 -8.44
CA TRP A 98 -13.81 11.34 -7.17
C TRP A 98 -12.81 11.80 -6.10
N VAL A 99 -11.71 11.07 -5.90
CA VAL A 99 -10.67 11.44 -4.93
C VAL A 99 -9.89 12.70 -5.36
N ARG A 100 -9.79 12.95 -6.66
CA ARG A 100 -9.13 14.16 -7.18
C ARG A 100 -9.96 15.44 -7.05
N GLY A 101 -11.23 15.33 -6.64
CA GLY A 101 -12.15 16.47 -6.61
C GLY A 101 -12.60 16.91 -8.01
N GLU A 102 -12.47 16.04 -9.00
CA GLU A 102 -12.89 16.24 -10.39
C GLU A 102 -14.07 15.32 -10.81
N PRO A 103 -15.01 14.90 -9.94
CA PRO A 103 -16.11 14.04 -10.36
C PRO A 103 -17.11 14.83 -11.21
N THR A 104 -17.65 14.18 -12.23
CA THR A 104 -18.86 14.60 -12.95
C THR A 104 -20.08 13.92 -12.36
N ASP A 105 -21.29 14.35 -12.72
CA ASP A 105 -22.54 13.67 -12.27
C ASP A 105 -22.62 12.20 -12.73
N ALA A 106 -21.91 11.85 -13.80
CA ALA A 106 -21.81 10.50 -14.31
C ALA A 106 -20.63 9.69 -13.73
N SER A 107 -19.78 10.29 -12.88
CA SER A 107 -18.62 9.60 -12.32
C SER A 107 -19.02 8.57 -11.27
N ASP A 108 -18.46 7.39 -11.42
CA ASP A 108 -18.37 6.34 -10.42
C ASP A 108 -17.31 6.67 -9.35
N VAL A 109 -17.21 5.77 -8.37
CA VAL A 109 -16.16 5.78 -7.36
C VAL A 109 -15.24 4.59 -7.64
N ASP A 110 -14.05 4.87 -8.18
CA ASP A 110 -13.02 3.89 -8.45
C ASP A 110 -12.42 3.35 -7.15
N VAL A 111 -12.46 2.03 -6.94
CA VAL A 111 -11.96 1.38 -5.73
C VAL A 111 -10.98 0.26 -6.05
N LEU A 112 -9.75 0.39 -5.57
CA LEU A 112 -8.72 -0.64 -5.69
C LEU A 112 -8.91 -1.64 -4.55
N VAL A 113 -9.36 -2.83 -4.87
CA VAL A 113 -9.48 -3.97 -3.95
C VAL A 113 -8.21 -4.79 -4.02
N VAL A 114 -7.38 -4.68 -2.98
CA VAL A 114 -6.11 -5.39 -2.87
C VAL A 114 -6.34 -6.73 -2.21
N VAL A 115 -5.97 -7.80 -2.90
CA VAL A 115 -6.10 -9.19 -2.47
C VAL A 115 -4.75 -9.86 -2.34
N ASP A 116 -4.71 -10.96 -1.61
CA ASP A 116 -3.52 -11.81 -1.55
C ASP A 116 -3.19 -12.47 -2.91
N GLU A 117 -2.00 -13.06 -2.97
CA GLU A 117 -1.46 -13.67 -4.18
C GLU A 117 -2.24 -14.89 -4.69
N ASN A 118 -3.03 -15.54 -3.84
CA ASN A 118 -3.76 -16.75 -4.12
C ASN A 118 -5.10 -16.49 -4.80
N VAL A 119 -5.58 -15.24 -4.84
CA VAL A 119 -6.83 -14.89 -5.51
C VAL A 119 -6.59 -14.70 -7.02
N PRO A 120 -7.14 -15.58 -7.88
CA PRO A 120 -7.02 -15.40 -9.32
C PRO A 120 -7.92 -14.24 -9.77
N ILE A 121 -7.31 -13.19 -10.34
CA ILE A 121 -8.06 -12.08 -10.95
C ILE A 121 -8.64 -12.57 -12.27
N THR A 122 -9.95 -12.83 -12.27
CA THR A 122 -10.68 -13.37 -13.42
C THR A 122 -11.97 -12.59 -13.65
N ARG A 123 -12.55 -12.70 -14.84
CA ARG A 123 -13.89 -12.11 -15.11
C ARG A 123 -14.98 -12.63 -14.18
N ALA A 124 -14.86 -13.86 -13.67
CA ALA A 124 -15.80 -14.40 -12.71
C ALA A 124 -15.77 -13.63 -11.38
N LEU A 125 -14.60 -13.11 -10.98
CA LEU A 125 -14.47 -12.27 -9.79
C LEU A 125 -15.25 -10.96 -9.92
N TYR A 126 -15.16 -10.31 -11.09
CA TYR A 126 -15.93 -9.11 -11.40
C TYR A 126 -17.44 -9.39 -11.46
N ARG A 127 -17.85 -10.50 -12.09
CA ARG A 127 -19.27 -10.91 -12.09
C ARG A 127 -19.81 -11.11 -10.68
N ARG A 128 -19.02 -11.75 -9.82
CA ARG A 128 -19.36 -11.93 -8.40
C ARG A 128 -19.50 -10.61 -7.67
N TRP A 129 -18.86 -9.53 -8.11
CA TRP A 129 -19.10 -8.18 -7.59
C TRP A 129 -20.39 -7.56 -8.14
N ASP A 130 -20.68 -7.76 -9.42
CA ASP A 130 -21.86 -7.20 -10.09
C ASP A 130 -23.19 -7.81 -9.61
N GLU A 131 -23.16 -8.98 -8.96
CA GLU A 131 -24.35 -9.64 -8.39
C GLU A 131 -25.10 -8.77 -7.35
N GLU A 132 -24.35 -7.99 -6.57
CA GLU A 132 -24.87 -7.07 -5.55
C GLU A 132 -24.03 -5.78 -5.61
N PRO A 133 -24.33 -4.87 -6.55
CA PRO A 133 -23.56 -3.66 -6.74
C PRO A 133 -23.78 -2.71 -5.56
N VAL A 134 -22.69 -2.13 -5.06
CA VAL A 134 -22.72 -1.16 -3.95
C VAL A 134 -22.59 0.27 -4.46
N ARG A 135 -23.09 1.21 -3.67
CA ARG A 135 -23.02 2.64 -3.98
C ARG A 135 -22.28 3.40 -2.90
N TRP A 136 -21.47 4.37 -3.32
CA TRP A 136 -20.83 5.33 -2.43
C TRP A 136 -21.40 6.73 -2.64
N GLU A 137 -22.08 7.29 -1.62
CA GLU A 137 -22.75 8.60 -1.71
C GLU A 137 -23.70 8.70 -2.92
N GLY A 138 -24.45 7.61 -3.18
CA GLY A 138 -25.39 7.51 -4.29
C GLY A 138 -24.76 7.15 -5.65
N ARG A 139 -23.43 7.13 -5.76
CA ARG A 139 -22.69 6.79 -6.99
C ARG A 139 -22.34 5.31 -7.03
N PRO A 140 -22.33 4.66 -8.20
CA PRO A 140 -21.86 3.28 -8.30
C PRO A 140 -20.38 3.18 -7.92
N VAL A 141 -20.01 2.10 -7.26
CA VAL A 141 -18.61 1.76 -6.97
C VAL A 141 -18.09 0.80 -8.03
N ASP A 142 -16.99 1.16 -8.69
CA ASP A 142 -16.34 0.32 -9.69
C ASP A 142 -15.06 -0.33 -9.09
N PRO A 143 -15.00 -1.67 -8.99
CA PRO A 143 -13.88 -2.35 -8.35
C PRO A 143 -12.74 -2.62 -9.33
N HIS A 144 -11.52 -2.26 -8.93
CA HIS A 144 -10.29 -2.72 -9.56
C HIS A 144 -9.60 -3.71 -8.64
N PHE A 145 -9.62 -5.00 -9.00
CA PHE A 145 -8.91 -6.01 -8.22
C PHE A 145 -7.42 -6.00 -8.56
N ALA A 146 -6.57 -6.02 -7.54
CA ALA A 146 -5.12 -6.11 -7.69
C ALA A 146 -4.53 -7.07 -6.67
N ARG A 147 -3.54 -7.87 -7.09
CA ARG A 147 -2.72 -8.65 -6.18
C ARG A 147 -1.58 -7.80 -5.67
N LEU A 148 -1.19 -7.98 -4.42
CA LEU A 148 0.13 -7.52 -4.00
C LEU A 148 1.20 -8.23 -4.84
N PRO A 149 2.19 -7.52 -5.38
CA PRO A 149 3.27 -8.14 -6.11
C PRO A 149 4.07 -9.06 -5.17
N THR A 150 4.13 -10.33 -5.51
CA THR A 150 5.00 -11.30 -4.84
C THR A 150 6.41 -11.16 -5.40
N GLY A 151 7.31 -10.59 -4.59
CA GLY A 151 8.72 -10.52 -4.94
C GLY A 151 9.10 -9.40 -5.90
N ARG A 152 10.37 -9.01 -5.76
CA ARG A 152 11.03 -7.86 -6.38
C ARG A 152 11.21 -8.06 -7.89
N ARG A 153 10.20 -7.72 -8.69
CA ARG A 153 10.45 -7.34 -10.09
C ARG A 153 10.45 -5.82 -10.16
N PRO A 154 11.60 -5.16 -10.41
CA PRO A 154 11.58 -3.72 -10.62
C PRO A 154 10.58 -3.40 -11.76
N PRO A 155 9.82 -2.29 -11.66
CA PRO A 155 9.01 -1.85 -12.77
C PRO A 155 9.91 -1.75 -14.00
N SER A 156 9.55 -2.45 -15.07
CA SER A 156 10.26 -2.35 -16.34
C SER A 156 10.20 -0.89 -16.77
N ALA A 157 11.35 -0.21 -16.76
CA ALA A 157 11.47 1.11 -17.34
C ALA A 157 11.07 1.01 -18.81
N LEU A 158 9.97 1.70 -19.16
CA LEU A 158 9.65 2.09 -20.52
C LEU A 158 10.41 3.38 -20.86
#